data_AF-U1MYD6-F1
#
_entry.id   AF-U1MYD6-F1
#
_cell.length_a   1.000
_cell.length_b   1.000
_cell.length_c   1.000
_cell.angle_alpha   90.00
_cell.angle_beta   90.00
_cell.angle_gamma   90.00
#
_symmetry.space_group_name_H-M   'P 1'
#
loop_
_entity.id
_entity.type
_entity.pdbx_description
1 polymer ?
#
loop_
_entity_poly.entity_id
_entity_poly.type
_entity_poly.pdbx_seq_one_letter_code
_entity_poly.pdbx_strand_id
1 'polypeptide(L)'
;MLNVLTHNRVTITRVRDGNKKNVVLGTVRTTLDCRLVPGQTPADVIDELATVIGQSPSGEVLRFDPGPPNADIGLFDHLTATYSAMACQCRW
;
A
#
# COMPACT_ATOMS: atom_id res chain seq x y z
N MET A 1 -14.60 -3.84 12.14
CA MET A 1 -13.47 -4.77 12.37
C MET A 1 -12.89 -5.34 11.07
N LEU A 2 -13.66 -5.59 10.00
CA LEU A 2 -13.16 -6.15 8.72
C LEU A 2 -12.65 -5.12 7.69
N ASN A 3 -12.55 -3.84 8.06
CA ASN A 3 -12.32 -2.74 7.11
C ASN A 3 -10.94 -2.77 6.43
N VAL A 4 -10.01 -3.60 6.89
CA VAL A 4 -8.67 -3.77 6.27
C VAL A 4 -8.70 -4.86 5.20
N LEU A 5 -9.63 -5.82 5.30
CA LEU A 5 -9.73 -6.96 4.40
C LEU A 5 -10.66 -6.70 3.20
N THR A 6 -11.44 -5.63 3.27
CA THR A 6 -12.56 -5.36 2.35
C THR A 6 -12.45 -4.05 1.61
N HIS A 7 -11.47 -3.22 1.94
CA HIS A 7 -11.30 -1.89 1.36
C HIS A 7 -9.83 -1.65 1.05
N ASN A 8 -9.57 -0.98 -0.06
CA ASN A 8 -8.22 -0.53 -0.35
C ASN A 8 -7.80 0.51 0.69
N ARG A 9 -6.50 0.63 0.88
CA ARG A 9 -5.93 1.62 1.79
C ARG A 9 -5.00 2.53 1.04
N VAL A 10 -5.07 3.81 1.38
CA VAL A 10 -4.23 4.83 0.80
C VAL A 10 -3.53 5.63 1.90
N THR A 11 -2.24 5.86 1.72
CA THR A 11 -1.44 6.74 2.58
C THR A 11 -0.78 7.80 1.71
N ILE A 12 -0.87 9.06 2.11
CA ILE A 12 -0.12 10.13 1.47
C ILE A 12 1.33 10.02 1.93
N THR A 13 2.24 9.72 1.01
CA THR A 13 3.68 9.60 1.30
C THR A 13 4.44 10.87 0.99
N ARG A 14 3.88 11.73 0.14
CA ARG A 14 4.47 13.04 -0.17
C ARG A 14 3.39 14.04 -0.50
N VAL A 15 3.56 15.26 0.01
CA VAL A 15 2.81 16.44 -0.39
C VAL A 15 3.80 17.40 -1.06
N ARG A 16 3.47 17.89 -2.24
CA ARG A 16 4.20 18.98 -2.90
C ARG A 16 3.25 20.14 -3.10
N ASP A 17 3.68 21.27 -2.57
CA ASP A 17 3.10 22.57 -2.82
C ASP A 17 4.11 23.43 -3.59
N GLY A 18 3.62 24.43 -4.32
CA GLY A 18 4.36 25.24 -5.29
C GLY A 18 5.67 25.88 -4.79
N ASN A 19 6.50 26.33 -5.75
CA ASN A 19 7.89 26.71 -5.53
C ASN A 19 8.13 28.16 -5.01
N LYS A 20 7.09 28.88 -4.56
CA LYS A 20 7.20 30.31 -4.15
C LYS A 20 6.48 30.59 -2.83
N LYS A 21 7.17 31.26 -1.89
CA LYS A 21 6.71 31.50 -0.51
C LYS A 21 5.54 32.49 -0.35
N ASN A 22 5.33 33.43 -1.29
CA ASN A 22 4.40 34.56 -1.10
C ASN A 22 3.18 34.52 -2.07
N VAL A 23 2.69 33.34 -2.43
CA VAL A 23 1.56 33.19 -3.35
C VAL A 23 0.56 32.20 -2.76
N VAL A 24 -0.74 32.53 -2.80
CA VAL A 24 -1.82 31.58 -2.53
C VAL A 24 -1.89 30.62 -3.72
N LEU A 25 -1.69 29.33 -3.46
CA LEU A 25 -1.53 28.33 -4.50
C LEU A 25 -2.87 27.68 -4.84
N GLY A 26 -3.14 27.53 -6.13
CA GLY A 26 -4.39 26.95 -6.65
C GLY A 26 -4.35 25.44 -6.84
N THR A 27 -3.22 24.76 -6.57
CA THR A 27 -3.09 23.31 -6.81
C THR A 27 -2.04 22.68 -5.92
N VAL A 28 -2.40 21.55 -5.29
CA VAL A 28 -1.50 20.70 -4.49
C VAL A 28 -1.36 19.36 -5.20
N ARG A 29 -0.14 18.80 -5.23
CA ARG A 29 0.11 17.45 -5.76
C ARG A 29 0.55 16.53 -4.65
N THR A 30 -0.03 15.34 -4.59
CA THR A 30 0.32 14.32 -3.60
C THR A 30 0.81 13.05 -4.28
N THR A 31 1.65 12.29 -3.58
CA THR A 31 2.01 10.93 -3.94
C THR A 31 1.33 9.99 -2.94
N LEU A 32 0.68 8.97 -3.48
CA LEU A 32 -0.13 8.03 -2.72
C LEU A 32 0.54 6.65 -2.76
N ASP A 33 0.65 6.01 -1.61
CA ASP A 33 0.96 4.60 -1.47
C ASP A 33 -0.34 3.85 -1.21
N CYS A 34 -0.70 2.95 -2.13
CA CYS A 34 -1.96 2.23 -2.09
C CYS A 34 -1.72 0.74 -1.81
N ARG A 35 -2.42 0.20 -0.83
CA ARG A 35 -2.52 -1.24 -0.58
C ARG A 35 -3.86 -1.74 -1.08
N LEU A 36 -3.82 -2.60 -2.09
CA LEU A 36 -5.00 -3.15 -2.72
C LEU A 36 -5.39 -4.44 -2.03
N VAL A 37 -6.69 -4.70 -1.95
CA VAL A 37 -7.17 -6.04 -1.59
C VAL A 37 -6.95 -7.01 -2.76
N PRO A 38 -6.82 -8.32 -2.51
CA PRO A 38 -6.58 -9.30 -3.58
C PRO A 38 -7.61 -9.22 -4.71
N GLY A 39 -7.12 -9.26 -5.95
CA GLY A 39 -7.95 -9.20 -7.16
C GLY A 39 -8.31 -7.79 -7.65
N GLN A 40 -8.04 -6.75 -6.88
CA GLN A 40 -8.22 -5.37 -7.33
C GLN A 40 -7.00 -4.84 -8.10
N THR A 41 -7.25 -3.79 -8.88
CA THR A 41 -6.31 -3.11 -9.76
C THR A 41 -6.18 -1.64 -9.39
N PRO A 42 -5.18 -0.92 -9.91
CA PRO A 42 -5.06 0.52 -9.69
C PRO A 42 -6.29 1.32 -10.14
N ALA A 43 -7.03 0.84 -11.15
CA ALA A 43 -8.25 1.49 -11.63
C ALA A 43 -9.33 1.51 -10.53
N ASP A 44 -9.51 0.40 -9.82
CA ASP A 44 -10.49 0.29 -8.74
C ASP A 44 -10.19 1.29 -7.60
N VAL A 45 -8.91 1.51 -7.30
CA VAL A 45 -8.48 2.53 -6.32
C VAL A 45 -8.79 3.95 -6.81
N ILE A 46 -8.60 4.23 -8.10
CA ILE A 46 -8.88 5.55 -8.68
C ILE A 46 -10.38 5.85 -8.63
N ASP A 47 -11.23 4.86 -8.91
CA ASP A 47 -12.68 4.98 -8.82
C ASP A 47 -13.17 5.18 -7.36
N GLU A 48 -12.56 4.47 -6.41
CA GLU A 48 -12.82 4.66 -4.98
C GLU A 48 -12.41 6.07 -4.52
N LEU A 49 -11.22 6.54 -4.93
CA LEU A 49 -10.76 7.89 -4.66
C LEU A 49 -11.71 8.93 -5.25
N ALA A 50 -12.16 8.74 -6.49
CA ALA A 50 -13.09 9.64 -7.16
C ALA A 50 -14.41 9.78 -6.40
N THR A 51 -14.89 8.67 -5.84
CA THR A 51 -16.09 8.65 -4.99
C THR A 51 -15.88 9.44 -3.69
N VAL A 52 -14.70 9.31 -3.05
CA VAL A 52 -14.39 10.01 -1.79
C VAL A 52 -14.17 11.51 -2.00
N ILE A 53 -13.45 11.90 -3.06
CA ILE A 53 -13.12 13.32 -3.32
C ILE A 53 -14.19 14.05 -4.16
N GLY A 54 -15.17 13.32 -4.69
CA GLY A 54 -16.27 13.85 -5.50
C GLY A 54 -15.91 14.21 -6.95
N GLN A 55 -14.72 13.83 -7.43
CA GLN A 55 -14.26 14.07 -8.81
C GLN A 55 -13.14 13.09 -9.17
N SER A 56 -12.93 12.80 -10.45
CA SER A 56 -11.81 11.95 -10.86
C SER A 56 -10.47 12.65 -10.63
N PRO A 57 -9.52 12.05 -9.88
CA PRO A 57 -8.22 12.65 -9.68
C PRO A 57 -7.41 12.65 -10.99
N SER A 58 -6.74 13.76 -11.30
CA SER A 58 -5.77 13.80 -12.39
C SER A 58 -4.41 13.26 -11.92
N GLY A 59 -3.89 12.21 -12.55
CA GLY A 59 -2.60 11.63 -12.17
C GLY A 59 -2.21 10.43 -13.02
N GLU A 60 -1.16 9.75 -12.57
CA GLU A 60 -0.63 8.55 -13.21
C GLU A 60 -0.27 7.48 -12.17
N VAL A 61 -0.32 6.22 -12.58
CA VAL A 61 0.14 5.10 -11.75
C VAL A 61 1.65 4.96 -11.94
N LEU A 62 2.42 5.33 -10.92
CA LEU A 62 3.89 5.28 -10.97
C LEU A 62 4.43 3.84 -10.91
N ARG A 63 3.75 2.96 -10.15
CA ARG A 63 4.11 1.55 -10.01
C ARG A 63 2.88 0.75 -9.59
N PHE A 64 2.74 -0.44 -10.16
CA PHE A 64 1.81 -1.46 -9.71
C PHE A 64 2.53 -2.80 -9.60
N ASP A 65 2.26 -3.52 -8.52
CA ASP A 65 2.80 -4.85 -8.25
C ASP A 65 1.62 -5.74 -7.82
N PRO A 66 1.19 -6.71 -8.64
CA PRO A 66 0.07 -7.59 -8.29
C PRO A 66 0.43 -8.60 -7.18
N GLY A 67 1.70 -8.64 -6.75
CA GLY A 67 2.20 -9.63 -5.82
C GLY A 67 2.41 -11.00 -6.47
N PRO A 68 3.09 -11.92 -5.76
CA PRO A 68 3.29 -13.28 -6.24
C PRO A 68 1.96 -14.06 -6.28
N PRO A 69 1.73 -14.89 -7.31
CA PRO A 69 0.45 -15.57 -7.51
C PRO A 69 0.16 -16.64 -6.43
N ASN A 70 1.20 -17.27 -5.86
CA ASN A 70 1.10 -18.17 -4.72
C ASN A 70 2.39 -18.08 -3.90
N ALA A 71 2.28 -18.04 -2.57
CA ALA A 71 3.43 -18.19 -1.69
C ALA A 71 3.84 -19.67 -1.64
N ASP A 72 5.12 -19.98 -1.91
CA ASP A 72 5.67 -21.30 -1.63
C ASP A 72 5.85 -21.46 -0.12
N ILE A 73 4.98 -22.27 0.48
CA ILE A 73 4.98 -22.58 1.91
C ILE A 73 5.73 -23.88 2.22
N GLY A 74 6.36 -24.54 1.23
CA GLY A 74 7.09 -25.79 1.46
C GLY A 74 8.32 -25.63 2.37
N LEU A 75 8.85 -24.42 2.50
CA LEU A 75 9.99 -24.11 3.36
C LEU A 75 9.60 -23.68 4.79
N PHE A 76 8.30 -23.58 5.10
CA PHE A 76 7.84 -23.11 6.40
C PHE A 76 8.26 -24.07 7.54
N ASP A 77 8.28 -25.37 7.26
CA ASP A 77 8.75 -26.38 8.22
C ASP A 77 10.24 -26.21 8.54
N HIS A 78 11.06 -25.88 7.52
CA HIS A 78 12.47 -25.58 7.72
C HIS A 78 12.69 -24.34 8.58
N LEU A 79 11.96 -23.25 8.31
CA LEU A 79 12.00 -22.04 9.14
C LEU A 79 11.62 -22.34 10.61
N THR A 80 10.57 -23.15 10.81
CA THR A 80 10.10 -23.54 12.14
C THR A 80 11.14 -24.37 12.89
N ALA A 81 11.77 -25.32 12.21
CA ALA A 81 12.83 -26.16 12.78
C ALA A 81 14.05 -25.33 13.20
N THR A 82 14.51 -24.42 12.34
CA THR A 82 15.64 -23.53 12.67
C THR A 82 15.32 -22.62 13.85
N TYR A 83 14.15 -21.98 13.85
CA TYR A 83 13.73 -21.10 14.94
C TYR A 83 13.65 -21.86 16.28
N SER A 84 13.08 -23.07 16.26
CA SER A 84 12.96 -23.92 17.46
C SER A 84 14.32 -24.39 18.00
N ALA A 85 15.26 -24.71 17.10
CA ALA A 85 16.62 -25.09 17.48
C ALA A 85 17.37 -23.92 18.14
N MET A 86 17.21 -22.70 17.63
CA MET A 86 17.79 -21.48 18.24
C MET A 86 17.16 -21.16 19.59
N ALA A 87 15.84 -21.30 19.73
CA ALA A 87 15.15 -21.07 21.01
C ALA A 87 15.61 -22.04 22.12
N CYS A 88 16.03 -23.26 21.76
CA CYS A 88 16.59 -24.22 22.72
C CYS A 88 18.01 -23.84 23.19
N GLN A 89 18.78 -23.09 22.39
CA GLN A 89 20.12 -22.63 22.73
C GLN A 89 20.14 -21.38 23.61
N CYS A 90 19.03 -20.64 23.69
CA CYS A 90 18.87 -19.46 24.54
C CYS A 90 18.06 -19.72 25.83
N ARG A 91 18.10 -20.94 26.38
CA ARG A 91 17.62 -21.19 27.75
C ARG A 91 18.70 -20.72 28.74
N TRP A 92 18.42 -19.61 29.42
CA TRP A 92 19.08 -19.26 30.69
C TRP A 92 18.55 -20.17 31.80
#